data_AF-A0A8D0F619-F1
#
_entry.id   AF-A0A8D0F619-F1
#
_cell.length_a   1.000
_cell.length_b   1.000
_cell.length_c   1.000
_cell.angle_alpha   90.00
_cell.angle_beta   90.00
_cell.angle_gamma   90.00
#
_symmetry.space_group_name_H-M   'P 1'
#
loop_
_entity.id
_entity.type
_entity.pdbx_description
1 polymer ?
#
loop_
_entity_poly.entity_id
_entity_poly.type
_entity_poly.pdbx_seq_one_letter_code
_entity_poly.pdbx_strand_id
1 'polypeptide(L)'
;MLITILPPSFFRVQSRNWIDIHFIHVKPSYVPHGRAVQPLLMVHGWPGSFYEFYKIIPLLTEPAAHGLNEGDVVFEVICPSIPGYGFSEAPHQKGFDTVATARIFHKLMNRLGFKEYYLQGGDWGSRITTNMAQMLPQSVKGLHLNLIFVNKQGLRRMISVMLGAYVPWLVGLSREDVRRMYPFIQKNIYELLRESGYLHIQATKPDTAGCGLNDSPVGLAAYILEKFSTWTDKSFLHQDDGGLESKYSLDELLTNVMIYWVTSSIVSSMRFYKENISKDPGLTADARVGVYVPTGIAAFPQEIVHTPHVWAKKIFKNIITYSYMPRGGHFAAFEEPKLLAQDIMHFVRKVEQL
;
A
#
# COMPACT_ATOMS: atom_id res chain seq x y z
N MET A 1 -10.84 -23.65 -0.72
CA MET A 1 -11.46 -23.19 -1.98
C MET A 1 -10.31 -22.68 -2.83
N LEU A 2 -9.88 -23.42 -3.86
CA LEU A 2 -8.83 -22.96 -4.75
C LEU A 2 -9.37 -21.75 -5.51
N ILE A 3 -8.77 -20.57 -5.32
CA ILE A 3 -8.96 -19.47 -6.25
C ILE A 3 -8.42 -19.98 -7.57
N THR A 4 -9.25 -20.03 -8.62
CA THR A 4 -8.77 -20.21 -9.98
C THR A 4 -8.02 -18.92 -10.33
N ILE A 5 -6.74 -18.84 -9.95
CA ILE A 5 -5.85 -17.80 -10.44
C ILE A 5 -5.77 -18.08 -11.93
N LEU A 6 -6.45 -17.26 -12.73
CA LEU A 6 -6.24 -17.23 -14.18
C LEU A 6 -4.72 -17.18 -14.42
N PRO A 7 -4.18 -17.82 -15.47
CA PRO A 7 -2.75 -17.77 -15.75
C PRO A 7 -2.24 -16.32 -15.66
N PRO A 8 -1.02 -16.10 -15.10
CA PRO A 8 -0.50 -14.76 -14.87
C PRO A 8 -0.64 -13.93 -16.15
N SER A 9 -1.37 -12.82 -16.04
CA SER A 9 -1.66 -11.97 -17.18
C SER A 9 -0.52 -10.96 -17.32
N PHE A 10 -0.01 -10.82 -18.54
CA PHE A 10 1.04 -9.87 -18.86
C PHE A 10 0.48 -8.80 -19.80
N PHE A 11 0.79 -7.54 -19.49
CA PHE A 11 0.48 -6.39 -20.34
C PHE A 11 1.79 -5.67 -20.67
N ARG A 12 2.09 -5.58 -21.96
CA ARG A 12 3.24 -4.86 -22.46
C ARG A 12 2.92 -3.37 -22.58
N VAL A 13 3.65 -2.52 -21.85
CA VAL A 13 3.41 -1.06 -21.81
C VAL A 13 4.63 -0.29 -22.30
N GLN A 14 4.38 0.77 -23.07
CA GLN A 14 5.43 1.71 -23.47
C GLN A 14 5.46 2.91 -22.50
N SER A 15 6.57 3.11 -21.79
CA SER A 15 6.84 4.29 -20.95
C SER A 15 7.83 5.24 -21.63
N ARG A 16 8.97 4.67 -22.06
CA ARG A 16 10.00 5.23 -22.97
C ARG A 16 10.63 4.12 -23.80
N ASN A 17 10.92 2.98 -23.15
CA ASN A 17 11.05 1.65 -23.75
C ASN A 17 9.83 0.81 -23.37
N TRP A 18 9.66 -0.33 -24.04
CA TRP A 18 8.67 -1.34 -23.66
C TRP A 18 9.12 -2.03 -22.38
N ILE A 19 8.20 -2.18 -21.42
CA ILE A 19 8.36 -3.09 -20.30
C ILE A 19 7.12 -3.98 -20.16
N ASP A 20 7.32 -5.23 -19.78
CA ASP A 20 6.24 -6.16 -19.50
C ASP A 20 5.76 -6.03 -18.05
N ILE A 21 4.47 -5.76 -17.88
CA ILE A 21 3.83 -5.60 -16.57
C ILE A 21 2.99 -6.83 -16.30
N HIS A 22 3.33 -7.54 -15.24
CA HIS A 22 2.50 -8.59 -14.68
C HIS A 22 1.34 -7.98 -13.90
N PHE A 23 0.16 -8.59 -14.00
CA PHE A 23 -0.97 -8.29 -13.14
C PHE A 23 -1.88 -9.51 -12.98
N ILE A 24 -2.53 -9.58 -11.83
CA ILE A 24 -3.71 -10.43 -11.64
C ILE A 24 -4.95 -9.62 -12.00
N HIS A 25 -5.89 -10.26 -12.68
CA HIS A 25 -7.21 -9.71 -12.99
C HIS A 25 -8.28 -10.72 -12.61
N VAL A 26 -9.06 -10.42 -11.58
CA VAL A 26 -10.13 -11.30 -11.09
C VAL A 26 -11.47 -10.61 -11.28
N LYS A 27 -12.32 -11.24 -12.09
CA LYS A 27 -13.70 -10.83 -12.30
C LYS A 27 -14.60 -11.52 -11.27
N PRO A 28 -15.67 -10.86 -10.81
CA PRO A 28 -16.65 -11.52 -9.96
C PRO A 28 -17.33 -12.66 -10.73
N SER A 29 -17.46 -13.84 -10.09
CA SER A 29 -18.12 -15.01 -10.69
C SER A 29 -19.64 -14.84 -10.76
N TYR A 30 -20.21 -14.01 -9.89
CA TYR A 30 -21.63 -13.70 -9.83
C TYR A 30 -21.84 -12.21 -9.55
N VAL A 31 -22.72 -11.59 -10.33
CA VAL A 31 -23.16 -10.21 -10.13
C VAL A 31 -24.67 -10.23 -9.93
N PRO A 32 -25.18 -9.85 -8.74
CA PRO A 32 -26.61 -9.76 -8.52
C PRO A 32 -27.26 -8.81 -9.53
N HIS A 33 -28.49 -9.12 -9.95
CA HIS A 33 -29.20 -8.30 -10.92
C HIS A 33 -29.32 -6.84 -10.45
N GLY A 34 -29.03 -5.89 -11.34
CA GLY A 34 -29.07 -4.45 -11.05
C GLY A 34 -27.86 -3.90 -10.28
N ARG A 35 -26.79 -4.66 -10.10
CA ARG A 35 -25.54 -4.19 -9.45
C ARG A 35 -24.47 -3.82 -10.47
N ALA A 36 -23.87 -2.64 -10.28
CA ALA A 36 -22.68 -2.25 -11.01
C ALA A 36 -21.44 -2.92 -10.41
N VAL A 37 -20.61 -3.52 -11.28
CA VAL A 37 -19.29 -4.02 -10.90
C VAL A 37 -18.33 -2.83 -10.87
N GLN A 38 -17.67 -2.62 -9.73
CA GLN A 38 -16.73 -1.53 -9.57
C GLN A 38 -15.30 -2.01 -9.89
N PRO A 39 -14.60 -1.43 -10.88
CA PRO A 39 -13.21 -1.76 -11.14
C PRO A 39 -12.34 -1.22 -10.00
N LEU A 40 -11.50 -2.07 -9.42
CA LEU A 40 -10.61 -1.73 -8.30
C LEU A 40 -9.17 -2.13 -8.62
N LEU A 41 -8.29 -1.14 -8.69
CA LEU A 41 -6.85 -1.36 -8.79
C LEU A 41 -6.24 -1.37 -7.38
N MET A 42 -5.66 -2.49 -6.96
CA MET A 42 -4.95 -2.63 -5.68
C MET A 42 -3.44 -2.72 -5.93
N VAL A 43 -2.67 -1.84 -5.29
CA VAL A 43 -1.22 -1.76 -5.50
C VAL A 43 -0.47 -2.09 -4.22
N HIS A 44 0.43 -3.08 -4.31
CA HIS A 44 1.24 -3.57 -3.19
C HIS A 44 2.43 -2.66 -2.86
N GLY A 45 3.21 -3.05 -1.86
CA GLY A 45 4.43 -2.36 -1.43
C GLY A 45 5.70 -3.19 -1.52
N TRP A 46 6.69 -2.80 -0.72
CA TRP A 46 7.89 -3.55 -0.40
C TRP A 46 7.92 -3.86 1.11
N PRO A 47 8.38 -5.04 1.57
CA PRO A 47 8.88 -6.18 0.80
C PRO A 47 7.77 -7.16 0.38
N GLY A 48 6.53 -6.67 0.24
CA GLY A 48 5.41 -7.47 -0.21
C GLY A 48 5.34 -7.65 -1.73
N SER A 49 4.22 -8.15 -2.21
CA SER A 49 3.96 -8.44 -3.62
C SER A 49 2.45 -8.49 -3.87
N PHE A 50 2.04 -8.72 -5.13
CA PHE A 50 0.63 -8.94 -5.45
C PHE A 50 -0.03 -10.07 -4.63
N TYR A 51 0.77 -10.98 -4.07
CA TYR A 51 0.30 -12.10 -3.26
C TYR A 51 -0.32 -11.66 -1.93
N GLU A 52 0.03 -10.47 -1.41
CA GLU A 52 -0.62 -9.89 -0.22
C GLU A 52 -2.14 -9.80 -0.38
N PHE A 53 -2.62 -9.69 -1.63
CA PHE A 53 -4.03 -9.58 -1.94
C PHE A 53 -4.74 -10.92 -2.11
N TYR A 54 -4.02 -12.05 -2.06
CA TYR A 54 -4.60 -13.37 -2.35
C TYR A 54 -5.82 -13.68 -1.44
N LYS A 55 -5.73 -13.34 -0.15
CA LYS A 55 -6.81 -13.56 0.82
C LYS A 55 -7.96 -12.56 0.71
N ILE A 56 -7.72 -11.33 0.25
CA ILE A 56 -8.74 -10.28 0.19
C ILE A 56 -9.54 -10.30 -1.12
N ILE A 57 -8.95 -10.78 -2.22
CA ILE A 57 -9.60 -10.81 -3.54
C ILE A 57 -10.98 -11.50 -3.48
N PRO A 58 -11.13 -12.73 -2.94
CA PRO A 58 -12.44 -13.39 -2.87
C PRO A 58 -13.46 -12.61 -2.05
N LEU A 59 -13.02 -11.90 -1.02
CA LEU A 59 -13.90 -11.07 -0.19
C LEU A 59 -14.49 -9.90 -0.99
N LEU A 60 -13.76 -9.38 -1.99
CA LEU A 60 -14.16 -8.25 -2.82
C LEU A 60 -14.92 -8.68 -4.08
N THR A 61 -14.56 -9.83 -4.66
CA THR A 61 -15.17 -10.34 -5.90
C THR A 61 -16.41 -11.21 -5.64
N GLU A 62 -16.48 -11.86 -4.46
CA GLU A 62 -17.56 -12.78 -4.08
C GLU A 62 -18.06 -12.52 -2.64
N PRO A 63 -18.39 -11.26 -2.27
CA PRO A 63 -18.63 -10.87 -0.87
C PRO A 63 -19.69 -11.72 -0.15
N ALA A 64 -20.76 -12.10 -0.86
CA ALA A 64 -21.83 -12.91 -0.28
C ALA A 64 -21.39 -14.32 0.12
N ALA A 65 -20.51 -14.95 -0.67
CA ALA A 65 -19.95 -16.27 -0.36
C ALA A 65 -19.06 -16.26 0.89
N HIS A 66 -18.58 -15.08 1.28
CA HIS A 66 -17.70 -14.87 2.43
C HIS A 66 -18.38 -14.16 3.61
N GLY A 67 -19.73 -14.13 3.63
CA GLY A 67 -20.50 -13.56 4.73
C GLY A 67 -20.37 -12.04 4.86
N LEU A 68 -19.98 -11.35 3.79
CA LEU A 68 -19.98 -9.90 3.67
C LEU A 68 -21.27 -9.47 2.95
N ASN A 69 -22.40 -9.64 3.64
CA ASN A 69 -23.75 -9.44 3.07
C ASN A 69 -24.30 -8.02 3.24
N GLU A 70 -23.62 -7.17 4.01
CA GLU A 70 -24.01 -5.77 4.09
C GLU A 70 -23.64 -5.11 2.76
N GLY A 71 -24.59 -4.68 1.92
CA GLY A 71 -24.39 -3.64 0.92
C GLY A 71 -23.45 -3.94 -0.27
N ASP A 72 -23.88 -4.77 -1.20
CA ASP A 72 -24.07 -4.34 -2.58
C ASP A 72 -22.94 -3.86 -3.51
N VAL A 73 -21.69 -3.86 -3.07
CA VAL A 73 -20.56 -3.55 -3.95
C VAL A 73 -19.82 -4.83 -4.26
N VAL A 74 -19.72 -5.14 -5.55
CA VAL A 74 -18.94 -6.24 -6.08
C VAL A 74 -17.84 -5.64 -6.94
N PHE A 75 -16.61 -6.13 -6.77
CA PHE A 75 -15.45 -5.60 -7.46
C PHE A 75 -14.97 -6.52 -8.57
N GLU A 76 -14.44 -5.90 -9.62
CA GLU A 76 -13.51 -6.52 -10.54
C GLU A 76 -12.11 -6.01 -10.16
N VAL A 77 -11.24 -6.91 -9.71
CA VAL A 77 -10.00 -6.56 -9.02
C VAL A 77 -8.79 -6.74 -9.93
N ILE A 78 -7.92 -5.74 -9.97
CA ILE A 78 -6.68 -5.71 -10.72
C ILE A 78 -5.52 -5.48 -9.75
N CYS A 79 -4.55 -6.38 -9.72
CA CYS A 79 -3.38 -6.31 -8.84
C CYS A 79 -2.09 -6.41 -9.65
N PRO A 80 -1.52 -5.29 -10.13
CA PRO A 80 -0.27 -5.31 -10.87
C PRO A 80 0.94 -5.50 -9.95
N SER A 81 1.99 -6.11 -10.48
CA SER A 81 3.32 -6.03 -9.88
C SER A 81 3.98 -4.70 -10.26
N ILE A 82 4.57 -4.00 -9.28
CA ILE A 82 5.34 -2.77 -9.52
C ILE A 82 6.50 -3.07 -10.49
N PRO A 83 6.85 -2.18 -11.44
CA PRO A 83 8.01 -2.39 -12.31
C PRO A 83 9.27 -2.76 -11.52
N GLY A 84 9.89 -3.90 -11.84
CA GLY A 84 11.03 -4.47 -11.11
C GLY A 84 10.69 -5.24 -9.84
N TYR A 85 9.41 -5.54 -9.59
CA TYR A 85 8.94 -6.42 -8.52
C TYR A 85 8.29 -7.66 -9.11
N GLY A 86 8.55 -8.82 -8.48
CA GLY A 86 7.94 -10.08 -8.85
C GLY A 86 8.06 -10.33 -10.35
N PHE A 87 6.93 -10.59 -11.01
CA PHE A 87 6.91 -10.93 -12.42
C PHE A 87 6.86 -9.72 -13.37
N SER A 88 6.84 -8.48 -12.87
CA SER A 88 6.96 -7.29 -13.74
C SER A 88 8.42 -7.04 -14.09
N GLU A 89 8.68 -6.81 -15.38
CA GLU A 89 10.02 -6.57 -15.91
C GLU A 89 10.72 -5.41 -15.19
N ALA A 90 12.00 -5.61 -14.86
CA ALA A 90 12.83 -4.58 -14.27
C ALA A 90 13.09 -3.45 -15.27
N PRO A 91 12.97 -2.17 -14.87
CA PRO A 91 13.29 -1.07 -15.74
C PRO A 91 14.75 -1.09 -16.23
N HIS A 92 14.95 -0.89 -17.53
CA HIS A 92 16.28 -0.86 -18.18
C HIS A 92 17.02 0.48 -18.07
N GLN A 93 16.38 1.49 -17.47
CA GLN A 93 16.94 2.84 -17.33
C GLN A 93 16.39 3.53 -16.07
N LYS A 94 17.07 4.61 -15.65
CA LYS A 94 16.65 5.46 -14.53
C LYS A 94 15.34 6.20 -14.83
N GLY A 95 14.71 6.72 -13.77
CA GLY A 95 13.48 7.52 -13.83
C GLY A 95 12.18 6.74 -13.66
N PHE A 96 12.27 5.49 -13.22
CA PHE A 96 11.10 4.66 -12.88
C PHE A 96 10.76 4.83 -11.40
N ASP A 97 10.20 5.99 -11.08
CA ASP A 97 9.68 6.34 -9.76
C ASP A 97 8.18 6.06 -9.63
N THR A 98 7.58 6.45 -8.51
CA THR A 98 6.15 6.31 -8.24
C THR A 98 5.27 7.06 -9.25
N VAL A 99 5.73 8.18 -9.81
CA VAL A 99 4.99 8.95 -10.83
C VAL A 99 5.03 8.23 -12.17
N ALA A 100 6.18 7.66 -12.54
CA ALA A 100 6.28 6.81 -13.73
C ALA A 100 5.40 5.56 -13.63
N THR A 101 5.37 4.92 -12.46
CA THR A 101 4.54 3.76 -12.19
C THR A 101 3.05 4.10 -12.25
N ALA A 102 2.63 5.24 -11.70
CA ALA A 102 1.26 5.72 -11.79
C ALA A 102 0.79 5.87 -13.26
N ARG A 103 1.63 6.41 -14.15
CA ARG A 103 1.33 6.49 -15.59
C ARG A 103 1.18 5.11 -16.23
N ILE A 104 2.07 4.18 -15.88
CA ILE A 104 2.03 2.79 -16.39
C ILE A 104 0.73 2.11 -15.98
N PHE A 105 0.35 2.19 -14.71
CA PHE A 105 -0.88 1.57 -14.22
C PHE A 105 -2.14 2.23 -14.77
N HIS A 106 -2.15 3.54 -15.00
CA HIS A 106 -3.26 4.15 -15.74
C HIS A 106 -3.38 3.63 -17.17
N LYS A 107 -2.25 3.46 -17.89
CA LYS A 107 -2.27 2.84 -19.23
C LYS A 107 -2.77 1.40 -19.19
N LEU A 108 -2.43 0.63 -18.16
CA LEU A 108 -2.97 -0.71 -17.91
C LEU A 108 -4.49 -0.66 -17.77
N MET A 109 -5.02 0.20 -16.89
CA MET A 109 -6.47 0.33 -16.70
C MET A 109 -7.20 0.74 -17.98
N ASN A 110 -6.67 1.70 -18.75
CA ASN A 110 -7.23 2.08 -20.05
C ASN A 110 -7.21 0.94 -21.06
N ARG A 111 -6.14 0.12 -21.09
CA ARG A 111 -6.05 -1.04 -21.98
C ARG A 111 -7.09 -2.10 -21.63
N LEU A 112 -7.36 -2.30 -20.35
CA LEU A 112 -8.40 -3.19 -19.86
C LEU A 112 -9.82 -2.65 -20.08
N GLY A 113 -9.95 -1.40 -20.56
CA GLY A 113 -11.23 -0.77 -20.89
C GLY A 113 -11.87 0.03 -19.76
N PHE A 114 -11.20 0.20 -18.62
CA PHE A 114 -11.72 0.95 -17.48
C PHE A 114 -11.42 2.45 -17.62
N LYS A 115 -12.47 3.25 -17.85
CA LYS A 115 -12.38 4.71 -17.94
C LYS A 115 -12.37 5.39 -16.57
N GLU A 116 -13.14 4.82 -15.64
CA GLU A 116 -13.31 5.27 -14.27
C GLU A 116 -13.16 4.05 -13.36
N TYR A 117 -12.37 4.18 -12.29
CA TYR A 117 -12.06 3.06 -11.40
C TYR A 117 -11.71 3.56 -9.98
N TYR A 118 -11.77 2.64 -9.02
CA TYR A 118 -11.28 2.85 -7.67
C TYR A 118 -9.81 2.46 -7.55
N LEU A 119 -9.13 3.11 -6.62
CA LEU A 119 -7.74 2.86 -6.30
C LEU A 119 -7.60 2.43 -4.84
N GLN A 120 -6.75 1.46 -4.57
CA GLN A 120 -6.35 1.06 -3.22
C GLN A 120 -4.84 0.85 -3.11
N GLY A 121 -4.22 1.31 -2.02
CA GLY A 121 -2.82 0.97 -1.75
C GLY A 121 -2.32 1.30 -0.34
N GLY A 122 -1.38 0.49 0.12
CA GLY A 122 -0.49 0.74 1.26
C GLY A 122 0.95 0.95 0.78
N ASP A 123 1.89 1.27 1.67
CA ASP A 123 3.33 1.41 1.34
C ASP A 123 3.61 2.18 0.02
N TRP A 124 4.42 1.65 -0.92
CA TRP A 124 4.61 2.26 -2.24
C TRP A 124 3.33 2.37 -3.04
N GLY A 125 2.43 1.40 -2.92
CA GLY A 125 1.10 1.44 -3.51
C GLY A 125 0.31 2.68 -3.13
N SER A 126 0.40 3.13 -1.87
CA SER A 126 -0.27 4.36 -1.42
C SER A 126 0.25 5.61 -2.15
N ARG A 127 1.55 5.69 -2.43
CA ARG A 127 2.15 6.79 -3.19
C ARG A 127 1.78 6.70 -4.67
N ILE A 128 1.84 5.51 -5.25
CA ILE A 128 1.50 5.28 -6.66
C ILE A 128 0.04 5.66 -6.91
N THR A 129 -0.89 5.18 -6.09
CA THR A 129 -2.32 5.47 -6.24
C THR A 129 -2.65 6.92 -5.93
N THR A 130 -1.97 7.53 -4.95
CA THR A 130 -2.05 8.99 -4.72
C THR A 130 -1.63 9.78 -5.95
N ASN A 131 -0.51 9.40 -6.59
CA ASN A 131 -0.05 10.04 -7.83
C ASN A 131 -1.06 9.86 -8.97
N MET A 132 -1.67 8.68 -9.10
CA MET A 132 -2.74 8.46 -10.09
C MET A 132 -3.94 9.40 -9.84
N ALA A 133 -4.37 9.54 -8.59
CA ALA A 133 -5.46 10.43 -8.20
C ALA A 133 -5.15 11.92 -8.41
N GLN A 134 -3.88 12.33 -8.26
CA GLN A 134 -3.46 13.70 -8.54
C GLN A 134 -3.36 13.99 -10.04
N MET A 135 -2.81 13.04 -10.81
CA MET A 135 -2.53 13.24 -12.24
C MET A 135 -3.78 13.14 -13.10
N LEU A 136 -4.72 12.28 -12.72
CA LEU A 136 -5.85 11.87 -13.56
C LEU A 136 -7.15 11.76 -12.74
N PRO A 137 -7.55 12.82 -12.01
CA PRO A 137 -8.70 12.78 -11.12
C PRO A 137 -10.00 12.36 -11.82
N GLN A 138 -10.15 12.67 -13.12
CA GLN A 138 -11.32 12.30 -13.92
C GLN A 138 -11.47 10.79 -14.17
N SER A 139 -10.42 9.99 -13.97
CA SER A 139 -10.47 8.53 -14.11
C SER A 139 -10.56 7.82 -12.75
N VAL A 140 -10.53 8.56 -11.65
CA VAL A 140 -10.46 8.00 -10.29
C VAL A 140 -11.74 8.35 -9.53
N LYS A 141 -12.64 7.36 -9.39
CA LYS A 141 -13.89 7.50 -8.62
C LYS A 141 -13.62 7.70 -7.14
N GLY A 142 -12.59 7.03 -6.62
CA GLY A 142 -12.18 7.16 -5.23
C GLY A 142 -10.84 6.51 -4.94
N LEU A 143 -10.18 7.02 -3.91
CA LEU A 143 -8.87 6.58 -3.43
C LEU A 143 -8.97 6.04 -2.00
N HIS A 144 -8.70 4.76 -1.80
CA HIS A 144 -8.66 4.13 -0.48
C HIS A 144 -7.21 3.84 -0.06
N LEU A 145 -6.80 4.26 1.12
CA LEU A 145 -5.42 4.13 1.59
C LEU A 145 -5.37 3.51 2.98
N ASN A 146 -4.40 2.61 3.21
CA ASN A 146 -4.08 2.11 4.55
C ASN A 146 -2.74 2.61 5.10
N LEU A 147 -1.99 3.37 4.30
CA LEU A 147 -0.83 4.16 4.73
C LEU A 147 -0.88 5.51 4.00
N ILE A 148 -0.55 6.60 4.70
CA ILE A 148 -0.48 7.93 4.09
C ILE A 148 0.82 8.65 4.46
N PHE A 149 1.40 9.35 3.48
CA PHE A 149 2.62 10.14 3.66
C PHE A 149 2.30 11.63 3.70
N VAL A 150 2.59 12.29 4.81
CA VAL A 150 2.44 13.75 4.97
C VAL A 150 3.78 14.45 5.17
N ASN A 151 4.30 15.07 4.10
CA ASN A 151 5.67 15.62 4.06
C ASN A 151 5.84 17.05 4.58
N LYS A 152 4.80 17.68 5.13
CA LYS A 152 4.89 19.08 5.60
C LYS A 152 5.35 19.14 7.06
N GLN A 153 6.67 19.13 7.24
CA GLN A 153 7.31 19.61 8.46
C GLN A 153 7.22 21.15 8.50
N GLY A 154 6.96 21.71 9.67
CA GLY A 154 6.85 23.16 9.83
C GLY A 154 6.33 23.55 11.21
N LEU A 155 6.41 24.84 11.54
CA LEU A 155 6.08 25.37 12.86
C LEU A 155 4.70 24.93 13.36
N ARG A 156 3.69 24.90 12.48
CA ARG A 156 2.33 24.40 12.82
C ARG A 156 2.31 22.93 13.24
N ARG A 157 3.11 22.06 12.62
CA ARG A 157 3.20 20.64 13.01
C ARG A 157 3.92 20.50 14.35
N MET A 158 4.99 21.27 14.58
CA MET A 158 5.69 21.29 15.86
C MET A 158 4.76 21.74 17.00
N ILE A 159 4.03 22.85 16.83
CA ILE A 159 3.03 23.31 17.80
C ILE A 159 1.94 22.25 18.03
N SER A 160 1.43 21.64 16.95
CA SER A 160 0.44 20.56 17.03
C SER A 160 0.94 19.37 17.86
N VAL A 161 2.22 18.98 17.71
CA VAL A 161 2.84 17.89 18.48
C VAL A 161 3.09 18.30 19.93
N MET A 162 3.53 19.52 20.21
CA MET A 162 3.77 19.96 21.60
C MET A 162 2.47 20.07 22.40
N LEU A 163 1.46 20.73 21.83
CA LEU A 163 0.16 20.91 22.49
C LEU A 163 -0.67 19.63 22.50
N GLY A 164 -0.48 18.75 21.50
CA GLY A 164 -1.24 17.50 21.36
C GLY A 164 -1.14 16.55 22.55
N ALA A 165 -0.02 16.58 23.28
CA ALA A 165 0.17 15.76 24.49
C ALA A 165 -0.72 16.21 25.66
N TYR A 166 -1.04 17.50 25.73
CA TYR A 166 -1.69 18.12 26.90
C TYR A 166 -3.12 18.56 26.60
N VAL A 167 -3.36 19.15 25.43
CA VAL A 167 -4.65 19.72 25.00
C VAL A 167 -4.98 19.32 23.55
N PRO A 168 -5.18 18.02 23.26
CA PRO A 168 -5.30 17.50 21.89
C PRO A 168 -6.44 18.11 21.07
N TRP A 169 -7.56 18.45 21.71
CA TRP A 169 -8.72 19.04 21.03
C TRP A 169 -8.40 20.41 20.40
N LEU A 170 -7.47 21.19 20.97
CA LEU A 170 -7.07 22.50 20.47
C LEU A 170 -6.36 22.40 19.11
N VAL A 171 -5.74 21.26 18.85
CA VAL A 171 -4.95 21.00 17.63
C VAL A 171 -5.62 19.98 16.71
N GLY A 172 -6.88 19.64 16.98
CA GLY A 172 -7.69 18.72 16.18
C GLY A 172 -7.27 17.26 16.28
N LEU A 173 -6.56 16.88 17.33
CA LEU A 173 -6.20 15.49 17.62
C LEU A 173 -7.27 14.83 18.49
N SER A 174 -7.62 13.60 18.16
CA SER A 174 -8.47 12.76 18.98
C SER A 174 -7.68 12.09 20.11
N ARG A 175 -8.38 11.48 21.07
CA ARG A 175 -7.72 10.65 22.11
C ARG A 175 -6.96 9.47 21.50
N GLU A 176 -7.49 8.90 20.43
CA GLU A 176 -6.87 7.78 19.72
C GLU A 176 -5.59 8.21 18.99
N ASP A 177 -5.57 9.41 18.40
CA ASP A 177 -4.35 10.00 17.85
C ASP A 177 -3.26 10.14 18.91
N VAL A 178 -3.62 10.65 20.09
CA VAL A 178 -2.68 10.79 21.20
C VAL A 178 -2.14 9.43 21.65
N ARG A 179 -3.01 8.42 21.79
CA ARG A 179 -2.61 7.07 22.18
C ARG A 179 -1.58 6.46 21.21
N ARG A 180 -1.79 6.64 19.90
CA ARG A 180 -0.92 6.10 18.86
C ARG A 180 0.38 6.88 18.71
N MET A 181 0.33 8.21 18.88
CA MET A 181 1.49 9.05 18.65
C MET A 181 2.41 9.19 19.87
N TYR A 182 1.91 9.17 21.10
CA TYR A 182 2.71 9.51 22.28
C TYR A 182 3.16 8.27 23.08
N PRO A 183 4.35 8.30 23.73
CA PRO A 183 5.33 9.39 23.77
C PRO A 183 6.00 9.65 22.41
N PHE A 184 5.91 10.90 21.92
CA PHE A 184 6.16 11.22 20.50
C PHE A 184 7.59 10.96 20.06
N ILE A 185 8.58 11.41 20.84
CA ILE A 185 10.00 11.24 20.53
C ILE A 185 10.36 9.75 20.43
N GLN A 186 9.91 8.95 21.39
CA GLN A 186 10.18 7.50 21.38
C GLN A 186 9.54 6.85 20.15
N LYS A 187 8.23 7.01 19.97
CA LYS A 187 7.45 6.29 18.95
C LYS A 187 7.70 6.75 17.51
N ASN A 188 7.99 8.04 17.28
CA ASN A 188 8.03 8.61 15.93
C ASN A 188 9.42 9.06 15.49
N ILE A 189 10.38 9.17 16.41
CA ILE A 189 11.76 9.56 16.08
C ILE A 189 12.71 8.40 16.34
N TYR A 190 12.77 7.90 17.58
CA TYR A 190 13.72 6.84 17.94
C TYR A 190 13.39 5.50 17.27
N GLU A 191 12.14 5.04 17.34
CA GLU A 191 11.71 3.82 16.64
C GLU A 191 11.91 3.95 15.12
N LEU A 192 11.54 5.09 14.52
CA LEU A 192 11.74 5.30 13.08
C LEU A 192 13.23 5.25 12.69
N LEU A 193 14.12 5.80 13.51
CA LEU A 193 15.57 5.71 13.29
C LEU A 193 16.08 4.27 13.36
N ARG A 194 15.59 3.48 14.33
CA ARG A 194 15.95 2.05 14.44
C ARG A 194 15.46 1.24 13.24
N GLU A 195 14.26 1.53 12.76
CA GLU A 195 13.61 0.74 11.72
C GLU A 195 13.90 1.19 10.28
N SER A 196 14.66 2.28 10.08
CA SER A 196 14.90 2.86 8.73
C SER A 196 16.23 2.45 8.08
N GLY A 197 17.01 1.54 8.69
CA GLY A 197 18.28 1.06 8.14
C GLY A 197 18.13 0.45 6.74
N TYR A 198 17.10 -0.39 6.55
CA TYR A 198 16.78 -1.00 5.25
C TYR A 198 16.52 0.07 4.17
N LEU A 199 15.74 1.10 4.51
CA LEU A 199 15.35 2.17 3.59
C LEU A 199 16.58 2.96 3.16
N HIS A 200 17.50 3.24 4.10
CA HIS A 200 18.71 4.02 3.81
C HIS A 200 19.65 3.29 2.86
N ILE A 201 19.94 1.99 3.10
CA ILE A 201 20.84 1.23 2.23
C ILE A 201 20.23 1.00 0.85
N GLN A 202 18.92 0.76 0.76
CA GLN A 202 18.21 0.59 -0.51
C GLN A 202 18.11 1.89 -1.32
N ALA A 203 17.92 3.03 -0.65
CA ALA A 203 17.89 4.33 -1.30
C ALA A 203 19.25 4.75 -1.90
N THR A 204 20.35 4.19 -1.41
CA THR A 204 21.70 4.64 -1.78
C THR A 204 22.47 3.61 -2.60
N LYS A 205 22.56 2.37 -2.11
CA LYS A 205 23.39 1.27 -2.65
C LYS A 205 22.56 -0.02 -2.86
N PRO A 206 21.42 0.03 -3.58
CA PRO A 206 20.54 -1.13 -3.75
C PRO A 206 21.25 -2.29 -4.47
N ASP A 207 22.05 -2.00 -5.49
CA ASP A 207 22.82 -3.00 -6.23
C ASP A 207 23.88 -3.70 -5.36
N THR A 208 24.43 -3.03 -4.34
CA THR A 208 25.39 -3.65 -3.42
C THR A 208 24.68 -4.59 -2.45
N ALA A 209 23.65 -4.09 -1.77
CA ALA A 209 22.91 -4.89 -0.79
C ALA A 209 22.17 -6.07 -1.44
N GLY A 210 21.53 -5.83 -2.58
CA GLY A 210 20.71 -6.83 -3.25
C GLY A 210 21.52 -7.97 -3.88
N CYS A 211 22.81 -7.79 -4.20
CA CYS A 211 23.66 -8.88 -4.68
C CYS A 211 23.72 -10.04 -3.68
N GLY A 212 23.97 -9.76 -2.40
CA GLY A 212 24.02 -10.80 -1.37
C GLY A 212 22.66 -11.48 -1.14
N LEU A 213 21.57 -10.71 -1.29
CA LEU A 213 20.21 -11.24 -1.14
C LEU A 213 19.78 -12.13 -2.33
N ASN A 214 20.25 -11.84 -3.54
CA ASN A 214 20.01 -12.72 -4.69
C ASN A 214 20.86 -14.00 -4.66
N ASP A 215 22.00 -13.99 -3.98
CA ASP A 215 22.91 -15.13 -3.89
C ASP A 215 22.55 -16.08 -2.72
N SER A 216 21.98 -15.53 -1.63
CA SER A 216 21.64 -16.30 -0.43
C SER A 216 20.12 -16.36 -0.19
N PRO A 217 19.48 -17.55 -0.32
CA PRO A 217 18.04 -17.67 -0.06
C PRO A 217 17.72 -17.44 1.42
N VAL A 218 18.63 -17.82 2.33
CA VAL A 218 18.51 -17.54 3.77
C VAL A 218 18.65 -16.05 4.04
N GLY A 219 19.61 -15.38 3.37
CA GLY A 219 19.78 -13.93 3.45
C GLY A 219 18.53 -13.18 2.97
N LEU A 220 17.95 -13.58 1.83
CA LEU A 220 16.70 -13.02 1.32
C LEU A 220 15.55 -13.22 2.28
N ALA A 221 15.35 -14.45 2.75
CA ALA A 221 14.27 -14.79 3.68
C ALA A 221 14.39 -13.97 4.96
N ALA A 222 15.56 -13.94 5.60
CA ALA A 222 15.76 -13.16 6.82
C ALA A 222 15.46 -11.66 6.61
N TYR A 223 15.94 -11.08 5.50
CA TYR A 223 15.77 -9.66 5.19
C TYR A 223 14.30 -9.27 4.93
N ILE A 224 13.52 -10.17 4.33
CA ILE A 224 12.09 -9.95 4.06
C ILE A 224 11.24 -10.25 5.29
N LEU A 225 11.44 -11.41 5.93
CA LEU A 225 10.60 -11.91 7.02
C LEU A 225 10.71 -11.05 8.28
N GLU A 226 11.86 -10.43 8.54
CA GLU A 226 11.99 -9.46 9.64
C GLU A 226 10.93 -8.34 9.53
N LYS A 227 10.59 -7.90 8.31
CA LYS A 227 9.55 -6.89 8.12
C LYS A 227 8.15 -7.42 8.41
N PHE A 228 7.86 -8.67 8.04
CA PHE A 228 6.61 -9.35 8.40
C PHE A 228 6.47 -9.58 9.91
N SER A 229 7.57 -9.59 10.66
CA SER A 229 7.54 -9.54 12.13
C SER A 229 7.23 -8.12 12.60
N THR A 230 8.20 -7.21 12.45
CA THR A 230 8.20 -5.88 13.08
C THR A 230 7.04 -5.00 12.65
N TRP A 231 6.63 -5.06 11.37
CA TRP A 231 5.57 -4.20 10.84
C TRP A 231 4.16 -4.79 10.98
N THR A 232 4.05 -6.04 11.44
CA THR A 232 2.77 -6.65 11.84
C THR A 232 2.43 -6.24 13.26
N ASP A 233 3.35 -6.46 14.20
CA ASP A 233 3.23 -5.99 15.57
C ASP A 233 4.62 -5.73 16.18
N LYS A 234 4.86 -4.51 16.66
CA LYS A 234 6.15 -4.11 17.23
C LYS A 234 6.55 -4.95 18.45
N SER A 235 5.59 -5.57 19.15
CA SER A 235 5.89 -6.45 20.28
C SER A 235 6.58 -7.76 19.86
N PHE A 236 6.50 -8.13 18.58
CA PHE A 236 7.12 -9.36 18.06
C PHE A 236 8.65 -9.29 18.04
N LEU A 237 9.23 -8.08 18.07
CA LEU A 237 10.69 -7.87 18.24
C LEU A 237 11.28 -8.51 19.50
N HIS A 238 10.43 -8.82 20.49
CA HIS A 238 10.83 -9.39 21.77
C HIS A 238 10.51 -10.90 21.87
N GLN A 239 9.99 -11.50 20.82
CA GLN A 239 9.72 -12.93 20.74
C GLN A 239 10.88 -13.65 20.06
N ASP A 240 11.24 -14.83 20.56
CA ASP A 240 12.40 -15.59 20.07
C ASP A 240 12.22 -16.04 18.60
N ASP A 241 10.98 -16.29 18.18
CA ASP A 241 10.60 -16.68 16.82
C ASP A 241 10.16 -15.49 15.93
N GLY A 242 10.24 -14.26 16.47
CA GLY A 242 9.77 -13.05 15.81
C GLY A 242 8.25 -13.02 15.57
N GLY A 243 7.46 -13.87 16.23
CA GLY A 243 6.00 -13.91 16.08
C GLY A 243 5.50 -14.14 14.65
N LEU A 244 6.33 -14.70 13.76
CA LEU A 244 6.06 -14.78 12.31
C LEU A 244 4.79 -15.55 11.96
N GLU A 245 4.47 -16.61 12.72
CA GLU A 245 3.29 -17.44 12.47
C GLU A 245 2.02 -16.95 13.18
N SER A 246 2.09 -15.79 13.87
CA SER A 246 0.93 -15.25 14.61
C SER A 246 -0.23 -14.83 13.70
N LYS A 247 0.08 -14.42 12.46
CA LYS A 247 -0.87 -13.87 11.48
C LYS A 247 -0.83 -14.55 10.12
N TYR A 248 0.23 -15.31 9.86
CA TYR A 248 0.53 -15.91 8.56
C TYR A 248 0.90 -17.36 8.77
N SER A 249 0.67 -18.22 7.77
CA SER A 249 1.38 -19.50 7.74
C SER A 249 2.80 -19.32 7.17
N LEU A 250 3.69 -20.27 7.43
CA LEU A 250 5.00 -20.28 6.77
C LEU A 250 4.88 -20.39 5.24
N ASP A 251 3.90 -21.14 4.72
CA ASP A 251 3.66 -21.21 3.26
C ASP A 251 3.31 -19.85 2.68
N GLU A 252 2.50 -19.06 3.38
CA GLU A 252 2.12 -17.71 2.98
C GLU A 252 3.34 -16.78 2.92
N LEU A 253 4.15 -16.79 3.98
CA LEU A 253 5.37 -15.99 4.08
C LEU A 253 6.41 -16.40 3.04
N LEU A 254 6.67 -17.70 2.91
CA LEU A 254 7.62 -18.26 1.95
C LEU A 254 7.14 -18.10 0.52
N THR A 255 5.83 -18.09 0.25
CA THR A 255 5.32 -17.76 -1.10
C THR A 255 5.74 -16.34 -1.49
N ASN A 256 5.60 -15.36 -0.59
CA ASN A 256 6.08 -14.00 -0.88
C ASN A 256 7.60 -13.96 -1.09
N VAL A 257 8.39 -14.64 -0.23
CA VAL A 257 9.86 -14.74 -0.39
C VAL A 257 10.22 -15.40 -1.73
N MET A 258 9.53 -16.47 -2.11
CA MET A 258 9.77 -17.22 -3.34
C MET A 258 9.49 -16.38 -4.59
N ILE A 259 8.50 -15.50 -4.56
CA ILE A 259 8.26 -14.55 -5.65
C ILE A 259 9.52 -13.69 -5.89
N TYR A 260 10.16 -13.17 -4.83
CA TYR A 260 11.41 -12.42 -4.98
C TYR A 260 12.58 -13.31 -5.43
N TRP A 261 12.69 -14.53 -4.87
CA TRP A 261 13.78 -15.47 -5.16
C TRP A 261 13.79 -15.91 -6.62
N VAL A 262 12.67 -16.46 -7.11
CA VAL A 262 12.58 -17.06 -8.45
C VAL A 262 12.60 -16.04 -9.58
N THR A 263 12.27 -14.78 -9.28
CA THR A 263 12.34 -13.68 -10.24
C THR A 263 13.64 -12.88 -10.12
N SER A 264 14.46 -13.18 -9.10
CA SER A 264 15.67 -12.45 -8.74
C SER A 264 15.43 -10.93 -8.62
N SER A 265 14.22 -10.54 -8.21
CA SER A 265 13.74 -9.16 -8.28
C SER A 265 14.13 -8.28 -7.09
N ILE A 266 14.90 -8.79 -6.12
CA ILE A 266 15.23 -8.01 -4.91
C ILE A 266 16.09 -6.78 -5.23
N VAL A 267 17.06 -6.89 -6.16
CA VAL A 267 17.89 -5.74 -6.57
C VAL A 267 17.01 -4.69 -7.26
N SER A 268 16.18 -5.11 -8.22
CA SER A 268 15.32 -4.21 -8.97
C SER A 268 14.25 -3.56 -8.10
N SER A 269 13.70 -4.27 -7.12
CA SER A 269 12.74 -3.71 -6.16
C SER A 269 13.39 -2.65 -5.29
N MET A 270 14.62 -2.88 -4.82
CA MET A 270 15.39 -1.93 -4.02
C MET A 270 15.78 -0.68 -4.81
N ARG A 271 16.06 -0.79 -6.12
CA ARG A 271 16.30 0.39 -6.98
C ARG A 271 15.11 1.36 -6.97
N PHE A 272 13.90 0.90 -6.72
CA PHE A 272 12.72 1.76 -6.58
C PHE A 272 12.86 2.77 -5.43
N TYR A 273 13.48 2.38 -4.31
CA TYR A 273 13.80 3.30 -3.21
C TYR A 273 14.75 4.39 -3.69
N LYS A 274 15.82 4.01 -4.39
CA LYS A 274 16.80 4.95 -4.93
C LYS A 274 16.16 5.96 -5.89
N GLU A 275 15.30 5.53 -6.80
CA GLU A 275 14.62 6.42 -7.76
C GLU A 275 13.66 7.42 -7.09
N ASN A 276 13.06 7.04 -5.95
CA ASN A 276 12.09 7.88 -5.24
C ASN A 276 12.70 8.74 -4.12
N ILE A 277 13.84 8.34 -3.55
CA ILE A 277 14.46 8.99 -2.38
C ILE A 277 15.72 9.79 -2.76
N SER A 278 16.31 9.56 -3.95
CA SER A 278 17.48 10.34 -4.40
C SER A 278 17.15 11.78 -4.81
N LYS A 279 15.86 12.17 -4.84
CA LYS A 279 15.39 13.51 -5.18
C LYS A 279 14.96 14.23 -3.91
N ASP A 280 15.18 15.54 -3.84
CA ASP A 280 14.69 16.36 -2.72
C ASP A 280 13.16 16.27 -2.63
N PRO A 281 12.60 15.70 -1.53
CA PRO A 281 11.16 15.56 -1.36
C PRO A 281 10.39 16.89 -1.35
N GLY A 282 11.07 18.02 -1.07
CA GLY A 282 10.48 19.35 -1.11
C GLY A 282 10.37 19.93 -2.52
N LEU A 283 11.08 19.36 -3.50
CA LEU A 283 11.12 19.81 -4.89
C LEU A 283 10.27 18.94 -5.83
N THR A 284 9.73 17.80 -5.36
CA THR A 284 8.86 16.98 -6.21
C THR A 284 7.45 17.58 -6.29
N ALA A 285 6.89 17.60 -7.50
CA ALA A 285 5.60 18.26 -7.76
C ALA A 285 4.43 17.56 -7.05
N ASP A 286 4.48 16.24 -6.96
CA ASP A 286 3.50 15.38 -6.26
C ASP A 286 3.40 15.71 -4.76
N ALA A 287 4.49 16.13 -4.12
CA ALA A 287 4.48 16.55 -2.72
C ALA A 287 3.74 17.89 -2.47
N ARG A 288 3.49 18.67 -3.54
CA ARG A 288 2.85 20.00 -3.46
C ARG A 288 1.39 19.98 -3.89
N VAL A 289 0.97 19.01 -4.69
CA VAL A 289 -0.39 18.91 -5.23
C VAL A 289 -1.34 18.25 -4.22
N GLY A 290 -2.54 18.82 -4.07
CA GLY A 290 -3.60 18.22 -3.25
C GLY A 290 -4.31 17.08 -3.98
N VAL A 291 -4.90 16.16 -3.23
CA VAL A 291 -5.80 15.11 -3.77
C VAL A 291 -7.24 15.56 -3.55
N TYR A 292 -8.01 15.68 -4.61
CA TYR A 292 -9.37 16.21 -4.59
C TYR A 292 -10.47 15.15 -4.81
N VAL A 293 -10.09 13.97 -5.29
CA VAL A 293 -11.03 12.84 -5.43
C VAL A 293 -11.50 12.34 -4.06
N PRO A 294 -12.70 11.73 -3.97
CA PRO A 294 -13.16 11.08 -2.74
C PRO A 294 -12.10 10.14 -2.17
N THR A 295 -11.76 10.30 -0.90
CA THR A 295 -10.68 9.56 -0.24
C THR A 295 -11.16 8.83 1.01
N GLY A 296 -10.82 7.55 1.14
CA GLY A 296 -11.01 6.74 2.33
C GLY A 296 -9.67 6.37 2.96
N ILE A 297 -9.59 6.38 4.30
CA ILE A 297 -8.35 6.09 5.03
C ILE A 297 -8.63 5.07 6.14
N ALA A 298 -7.96 3.92 6.08
CA ALA A 298 -7.94 2.90 7.13
C ALA A 298 -6.68 3.05 7.99
N ALA A 299 -6.81 3.58 9.21
CA ALA A 299 -5.70 3.76 10.12
C ALA A 299 -5.50 2.49 10.98
N PHE A 300 -4.57 1.63 10.57
CA PHE A 300 -4.17 0.44 11.33
C PHE A 300 -3.31 0.80 12.55
N PRO A 301 -3.52 0.17 13.73
CA PRO A 301 -2.86 0.56 14.96
C PRO A 301 -1.36 0.26 15.01
N GLN A 302 -0.89 -0.79 14.33
CA GLN A 302 0.53 -1.18 14.27
C GLN A 302 1.24 -0.68 13.00
N GLU A 303 0.62 0.23 12.24
CA GLU A 303 1.27 0.86 11.07
C GLU A 303 2.54 1.62 11.50
N ILE A 304 3.54 1.66 10.60
CA ILE A 304 4.86 2.25 10.81
C ILE A 304 4.74 3.70 11.31
N VAL A 305 3.82 4.47 10.73
CA VAL A 305 3.54 5.85 11.11
C VAL A 305 2.04 6.09 11.17
N HIS A 306 1.55 6.54 12.34
CA HIS A 306 0.19 7.04 12.48
C HIS A 306 0.09 8.49 11.99
N THR A 307 -0.88 8.76 11.11
CA THR A 307 -1.15 10.12 10.62
C THR A 307 -2.57 10.55 10.96
N PRO A 308 -2.76 11.45 11.94
CA PRO A 308 -4.07 11.99 12.32
C PRO A 308 -4.87 12.57 11.15
N HIS A 309 -6.18 12.46 11.24
CA HIS A 309 -7.13 12.97 10.25
C HIS A 309 -6.91 14.47 9.92
N VAL A 310 -6.66 15.30 10.94
CA VAL A 310 -6.37 16.75 10.76
C VAL A 310 -5.10 16.99 9.93
N TRP A 311 -4.12 16.09 10.01
CA TRP A 311 -2.90 16.17 9.20
C TRP A 311 -3.13 15.65 7.79
N ALA A 312 -3.89 14.55 7.64
CA ALA A 312 -4.28 14.00 6.34
C ALA A 312 -4.98 15.04 5.45
N LYS A 313 -5.87 15.87 6.03
CA LYS A 313 -6.58 16.97 5.33
C LYS A 313 -5.68 18.00 4.64
N LYS A 314 -4.38 18.05 4.99
CA LYS A 314 -3.42 18.92 4.31
C LYS A 314 -3.15 18.50 2.86
N ILE A 315 -3.25 17.21 2.57
CA ILE A 315 -3.06 16.64 1.22
C ILE A 315 -4.40 16.22 0.65
N PHE A 316 -5.18 15.43 1.38
CA PHE A 316 -6.46 14.88 0.93
C PHE A 316 -7.60 15.83 1.27
N LYS A 317 -8.15 16.50 0.25
CA LYS A 317 -9.15 17.57 0.41
C LYS A 317 -10.58 17.07 0.56
N ASN A 318 -10.84 15.86 0.09
CA ASN A 318 -12.17 15.25 0.11
C ASN A 318 -12.15 13.88 0.81
N ILE A 319 -11.91 13.88 2.14
CA ILE A 319 -11.93 12.64 2.94
C ILE A 319 -13.37 12.28 3.28
N ILE A 320 -13.85 11.14 2.77
CA ILE A 320 -15.20 10.59 2.98
C ILE A 320 -15.24 9.66 4.19
N THR A 321 -14.18 8.85 4.37
CA THR A 321 -14.04 7.91 5.48
C THR A 321 -12.64 8.02 6.08
N TYR A 322 -12.58 8.02 7.41
CA TYR A 322 -11.35 7.90 8.18
C TYR A 322 -11.65 6.96 9.35
N SER A 323 -11.13 5.74 9.27
CA SER A 323 -11.51 4.63 10.13
C SER A 323 -10.33 4.22 11.00
N TYR A 324 -10.48 4.28 12.32
CA TYR A 324 -9.51 3.66 13.24
C TYR A 324 -9.76 2.16 13.27
N MET A 325 -8.84 1.38 12.67
CA MET A 325 -8.96 -0.08 12.70
C MET A 325 -8.69 -0.61 14.10
N PRO A 326 -9.40 -1.67 14.53
CA PRO A 326 -9.28 -2.21 15.87
C PRO A 326 -7.98 -2.99 16.12
N ARG A 327 -7.40 -3.56 15.05
CA ARG A 327 -6.16 -4.36 15.06
C ARG A 327 -5.54 -4.35 13.66
N GLY A 328 -4.33 -4.86 13.55
CA GLY A 328 -3.55 -4.94 12.32
C GLY A 328 -2.42 -3.91 12.22
N GLY A 329 -1.46 -4.19 11.36
CA GLY A 329 -0.31 -3.37 11.07
C GLY A 329 -0.21 -3.00 9.59
N HIS A 330 1.00 -3.08 9.06
CA HIS A 330 1.36 -2.55 7.74
C HIS A 330 0.76 -3.37 6.58
N PHE A 331 0.78 -4.70 6.68
CA PHE A 331 0.34 -5.61 5.63
C PHE A 331 -1.18 -5.87 5.70
N ALA A 332 -1.98 -4.80 5.77
CA ALA A 332 -3.41 -4.85 6.09
C ALA A 332 -4.23 -5.89 5.30
N ALA A 333 -4.00 -6.00 3.98
CA ALA A 333 -4.70 -6.96 3.12
C ALA A 333 -4.32 -8.42 3.41
N PHE A 334 -3.11 -8.65 3.90
CA PHE A 334 -2.57 -9.97 4.17
C PHE A 334 -2.82 -10.40 5.63
N GLU A 335 -2.78 -9.45 6.56
CA GLU A 335 -2.99 -9.69 7.99
C GLU A 335 -4.47 -9.73 8.36
N GLU A 336 -5.25 -8.73 7.93
CA GLU A 336 -6.64 -8.53 8.33
C GLU A 336 -7.54 -8.33 7.10
N PRO A 337 -7.58 -9.29 6.15
CA PRO A 337 -8.26 -9.14 4.85
C PRO A 337 -9.73 -8.76 5.00
N LYS A 338 -10.42 -9.33 6.00
CA LYS A 338 -11.84 -9.04 6.25
C LYS A 338 -12.08 -7.61 6.73
N LEU A 339 -11.23 -7.10 7.62
CA LEU A 339 -11.36 -5.71 8.11
C LEU A 339 -11.12 -4.72 6.97
N LEU A 340 -10.07 -4.94 6.18
CA LEU A 340 -9.76 -4.06 5.06
C LEU A 340 -10.86 -4.13 3.98
N ALA A 341 -11.36 -5.32 3.63
CA ALA A 341 -12.44 -5.47 2.64
C ALA A 341 -13.71 -4.73 3.07
N GLN A 342 -14.12 -4.87 4.33
CA GLN A 342 -15.28 -4.17 4.88
C GLN A 342 -15.12 -2.65 4.81
N ASP A 343 -13.93 -2.13 5.13
CA ASP A 343 -13.67 -0.68 5.08
C ASP A 343 -13.64 -0.14 3.65
N ILE A 344 -13.04 -0.88 2.70
CA ILE A 344 -13.08 -0.56 1.26
C ILE A 344 -14.52 -0.50 0.77
N MET A 345 -15.33 -1.53 1.05
CA MET A 345 -16.72 -1.56 0.62
C MET A 345 -17.55 -0.43 1.23
N HIS A 346 -17.36 -0.16 2.53
CA HIS A 346 -18.03 0.94 3.21
C HIS A 346 -17.68 2.30 2.60
N PHE A 347 -16.40 2.53 2.31
CA PHE A 347 -15.96 3.72 1.60
C PHE A 347 -16.62 3.85 0.22
N VAL A 348 -16.56 2.79 -0.60
CA VAL A 348 -17.12 2.81 -1.95
C VAL A 348 -18.62 3.06 -1.94
N ARG A 349 -19.39 2.43 -1.04
CA ARG A 349 -20.83 2.71 -0.87
C ARG A 349 -21.11 4.19 -0.63
N LYS A 350 -20.35 4.82 0.26
CA LYS A 350 -20.51 6.24 0.55
C LYS A 350 -20.21 7.10 -0.67
N VAL A 351 -19.21 6.73 -1.47
CA VAL A 351 -18.88 7.46 -2.70
C VAL A 351 -19.97 7.33 -3.76
N GLU A 352 -20.53 6.14 -3.96
CA GLU A 352 -21.63 5.91 -4.93
C GLU A 352 -22.96 6.59 -4.51
N GLN A 353 -23.04 7.11 -3.30
CA GLN A 353 -24.20 7.84 -2.77
C GLN A 353 -24.03 9.37 -2.80
N LEU A 354 -22.86 9.87 -3.19
CA LEU A 354 -22.61 11.31 -3.40
C LEU A 354 -23.20 11.76 -4.73
#